data_AF-A0A353HVL1-F1
#
_entry.id   AF-A0A353HVL1-F1
#
_cell.length_a   1.000
_cell.length_b   1.000
_cell.length_c   1.000
_cell.angle_alpha   90.00
_cell.angle_beta   90.00
_cell.angle_gamma   90.00
#
_symmetry.space_group_name_H-M   'P 1'
#
loop_
_entity.id
_entity.type
_entity.pdbx_description
1 polymer ?
#
loop_
_entity_poly.entity_id
_entity_poly.type
_entity_poly.pdbx_seq_one_letter_code
_entity_poly.pdbx_strand_id
1 'polypeptide(L)' 'GRFNFKGSDQQKVVGNLSGGERGRLHLAKTLLQGGNVLLLDEPSNDLDVETLRALEDALLEFAGSVMVISHDRWFLDRIA' A
#
# COMPACT_ATOMS: atom_id res chain seq x y z
N GLY A 1 -13.32 -0.78 -4.22
CA GLY A 1 -12.65 -1.23 -2.99
C GLY A 1 -11.34 -0.48 -2.87
N ARG A 2 -11.01 -0.01 -1.65
CA ARG A 2 -9.92 0.93 -1.35
C ARG A 2 -8.50 0.47 -1.76
N PHE A 3 -8.32 -0.81 -2.08
CA PHE A 3 -7.04 -1.42 -2.52
C PHE A 3 -7.10 -2.08 -3.91
N ASN A 4 -8.04 -1.64 -4.75
CA ASN A 4 -8.24 -2.10 -6.13
C ASN A 4 -8.51 -3.61 -6.34
N PHE A 5 -8.88 -4.36 -5.31
CA PHE A 5 -9.39 -5.73 -5.47
C PHE A 5 -10.90 -5.71 -5.78
N LYS A 6 -11.29 -6.08 -7.00
CA LYS A 6 -12.70 -6.11 -7.47
C LYS A 6 -13.10 -7.51 -7.95
N GLY A 7 -14.34 -7.92 -7.70
CA GLY A 7 -14.93 -9.13 -8.28
C GLY A 7 -14.11 -10.41 -8.04
N SER A 8 -13.72 -11.08 -9.13
CA SER A 8 -12.94 -12.33 -9.10
C SER A 8 -11.53 -12.19 -8.54
N ASP A 9 -10.95 -10.99 -8.49
CA ASP A 9 -9.61 -10.77 -7.92
C ASP A 9 -9.56 -11.04 -6.42
N GLN A 10 -10.67 -10.86 -5.71
CA GLN A 10 -10.77 -11.18 -4.28
C GLN A 10 -10.71 -12.69 -4.00
N GLN A 11 -10.97 -13.52 -5.02
CA GLN A 11 -10.95 -14.98 -4.93
C GLN A 11 -9.62 -15.58 -5.41
N LYS A 12 -8.71 -14.76 -5.94
CA LYS A 12 -7.37 -15.24 -6.33
C LYS A 12 -6.61 -15.70 -5.09
N VAL A 13 -5.97 -16.86 -5.20
CA VAL A 13 -5.04 -17.36 -4.18
C VAL A 13 -3.84 -16.42 -4.11
N VAL A 14 -3.39 -16.08 -2.90
CA VAL A 14 -2.28 -15.13 -2.66
C VAL A 14 -1.01 -15.48 -3.44
N GLY A 15 -0.74 -16.77 -3.66
CA GLY A 15 0.40 -17.25 -4.45
C GLY A 15 0.34 -16.92 -5.95
N ASN A 16 -0.84 -16.57 -6.48
CA ASN A 16 -1.05 -16.21 -7.88
C ASN A 16 -1.13 -14.68 -8.09
N LEU A 17 -0.98 -13.90 -7.03
CA LEU A 17 -0.97 -12.45 -7.10
C LEU A 17 0.39 -11.94 -7.61
N SER A 18 0.36 -10.92 -8.46
CA SER A 18 1.56 -10.19 -8.88
C SER A 18 2.28 -9.54 -7.68
N GLY A 19 3.50 -9.06 -7.87
CA GLY A 19 4.23 -8.30 -6.84
C GLY A 19 3.40 -7.12 -6.30
N GLY A 20 2.90 -6.28 -7.19
CA GLY A 20 2.02 -5.15 -6.84
C GLY A 20 0.70 -5.56 -6.17
N GLU A 21 0.05 -6.63 -6.64
CA GLU A 21 -1.16 -7.17 -5.98
C GLU A 21 -0.85 -7.63 -4.55
N ARG A 22 0.27 -8.32 -4.31
CA ARG A 22 0.67 -8.72 -2.95
C ARG A 22 0.97 -7.53 -2.06
N GLY A 23 1.61 -6.49 -2.60
CA GLY A 23 1.84 -5.22 -1.89
C GLY A 23 0.54 -4.58 -1.42
N ARG A 24 -0.47 -4.49 -2.31
CA ARG A 24 -1.81 -3.97 -1.96
C ARG A 24 -2.51 -4.80 -0.90
N LEU A 25 -2.43 -6.14 -0.99
CA LEU A 25 -3.03 -7.04 -0.01
C LEU A 25 -2.38 -6.88 1.37
N HIS A 26 -1.05 -6.75 1.40
CA HIS A 26 -0.31 -6.57 2.64
C HIS A 26 -0.70 -5.27 3.33
N LEU A 27 -0.73 -4.16 2.59
CA LEU A 27 -1.20 -2.86 3.09
C LEU A 27 -2.65 -2.89 3.60
N ALA A 28 -3.56 -3.50 2.82
CA ALA A 28 -4.94 -3.66 3.24
C ALA A 28 -5.05 -4.41 4.57
N LYS A 29 -4.26 -5.48 4.74
CA LYS A 29 -4.25 -6.29 5.97
C LYS A 29 -3.69 -5.52 7.16
N THR A 30 -2.59 -4.78 6.98
CA THR A 30 -1.98 -3.96 8.04
C THR A 30 -2.93 -2.85 8.50
N LEU A 31 -3.63 -2.20 7.57
CA LEU A 31 -4.62 -1.16 7.88
C LEU A 31 -5.86 -1.71 8.58
N LEU A 32 -6.27 -2.95 8.26
CA LEU A 32 -7.39 -3.62 8.94
C LEU A 32 -7.09 -4.00 10.38
N GLN A 33 -5.82 -4.15 10.78
CA GLN A 33 -5.44 -4.50 12.14
C GLN A 33 -5.60 -3.34 13.15
N GLY A 34 -5.96 -2.14 12.70
CA GLY A 34 -6.31 -1.03 13.59
C GLY A 34 -5.11 -0.40 14.32
N GLY A 35 -3.92 -0.48 13.72
CA GLY A 35 -2.75 0.26 14.22
C GLY A 35 -2.98 1.76 14.12
N ASN A 36 -2.49 2.52 15.10
CA ASN A 36 -2.43 3.99 15.06
C ASN A 36 -1.10 4.51 14.50
N VAL A 37 -0.11 3.63 14.32
CA VAL A 37 1.19 3.94 13.72
C VAL A 37 1.52 2.90 12.66
N LEU A 38 1.85 3.35 11.46
CA LEU A 38 2.35 2.53 10.36
C LEU A 38 3.86 2.75 10.22
N LEU A 39 4.62 1.66 10.17
CA LEU A 39 6.05 1.68 9.84
C LEU A 39 6.23 0.99 8.49
N LEU A 40 6.71 1.72 7.50
CA LEU A 40 6.90 1.23 6.13
C LEU A 40 8.37 1.37 5.75
N ASP A 41 9.00 0.26 5.37
CA ASP A 41 10.38 0.21 4.92
C ASP A 41 10.42 -0.10 3.42
N GLU A 42 10.90 0.86 2.62
CA GLU A 42 10.91 0.86 1.15
C GLU A 42 9.59 0.42 0.50
N PRO A 43 8.45 1.08 0.80
CA PRO A 43 7.15 0.62 0.35
C PRO A 43 6.89 0.86 -1.15
N SER A 44 7.72 1.65 -1.82
CA SER A 44 7.65 1.89 -3.27
C SER A 44 8.26 0.74 -4.10
N ASN A 45 9.01 -0.17 -3.46
CA ASN A 45 9.71 -1.22 -4.18
C ASN A 45 8.75 -2.23 -4.81
N ASP A 46 9.07 -2.68 -6.03
CA ASP A 46 8.28 -3.64 -6.82
C ASP A 46 6.80 -3.24 -7.07
N LEU A 47 6.45 -1.97 -6.84
CA LEU A 47 5.12 -1.44 -7.13
C LEU A 47 5.07 -0.84 -8.54
N ASP A 48 3.99 -1.15 -9.26
CA ASP A 48 3.65 -0.40 -10.46
C ASP A 48 3.15 1.01 -10.09
N VAL A 49 3.14 1.92 -11.07
CA VAL A 49 2.75 3.33 -10.86
C VAL A 49 1.33 3.44 -10.30
N GLU A 50 0.39 2.60 -10.75
CA GLU A 50 -1.01 2.65 -10.26
C GLU A 50 -1.09 2.27 -8.77
N THR A 51 -0.33 1.27 -8.36
CA THR A 51 -0.25 0.79 -6.98
C THR A 51 0.43 1.79 -6.07
N LEU A 52 1.50 2.41 -6.56
CA LEU A 52 2.19 3.46 -5.83
C LEU A 52 1.26 4.64 -5.56
N ARG A 53 0.44 5.04 -6.54
CA ARG A 53 -0.59 6.07 -6.33
C ARG A 53 -1.64 5.67 -5.30
N ALA A 54 -2.15 4.45 -5.38
CA ALA A 54 -3.14 3.94 -4.42
C ALA A 54 -2.57 3.87 -2.99
N LEU A 55 -1.27 3.56 -2.86
CA LEU A 55 -0.57 3.61 -1.59
C LEU A 55 -0.48 5.04 -1.06
N GLU A 56 -0.03 5.99 -1.85
CA GLU A 56 0.07 7.40 -1.44
C GLU A 56 -1.28 7.94 -0.97
N ASP A 57 -2.34 7.72 -1.74
CA ASP A 57 -3.70 8.13 -1.36
C ASP A 57 -4.14 7.47 -0.04
N ALA A 58 -3.82 6.19 0.16
CA ALA A 58 -4.14 5.49 1.40
C ALA A 58 -3.35 6.02 2.62
N LEU A 59 -2.09 6.45 2.43
CA LEU A 59 -1.28 7.04 3.50
C LEU A 59 -1.78 8.44 3.87
N LEU A 60 -2.17 9.25 2.88
CA LEU A 60 -2.75 10.58 3.09
C LEU A 60 -4.10 10.52 3.84
N GLU A 61 -4.91 9.49 3.58
CA GLU A 61 -6.18 9.28 4.28
C GLU A 61 -6.07 8.53 5.61
N PHE A 62 -4.87 8.08 5.99
CA PHE A 62 -4.68 7.33 7.23
C PHE A 62 -4.77 8.27 8.42
N ALA A 63 -5.72 8.02 9.32
CA ALA A 63 -5.95 8.88 10.49
C ALA A 63 -4.90 8.76 11.61
N GLY A 64 -3.94 7.84 11.47
CA GLY A 64 -2.85 7.64 12.42
C GLY A 64 -1.56 8.34 11.98
N SER A 65 -0.44 7.95 12.59
CA SER A 65 0.89 8.41 12.19
C SER A 65 1.54 7.40 11.23
N VAL A 66 2.29 7.90 10.26
CA VAL A 66 3.04 7.06 9.33
C VAL A 66 4.52 7.43 9.41
N MET A 67 5.38 6.42 9.57
CA MET A 67 6.82 6.54 9.40
C MET A 67 7.21 5.74 8.16
N VAL A 68 7.79 6.43 7.19
CA VAL A 68 8.20 5.85 5.90
C VAL A 68 9.70 5.99 5.75
N ILE A 69 10.34 4.88 5.40
CA ILE A 69 11.72 4.83 4.90
C ILE A 69 11.61 4.59 3.40
N SER A 70 12.17 5.49 2.60
CA SER A 70 12.15 5.38 1.13
C SER A 70 13.36 6.07 0.53
N HIS A 71 13.94 5.49 -0.51
CA HIS A 71 14.92 6.13 -1.38
C HIS A 71 14.28 6.94 -2.52
N ASP A 72 12.97 6.82 -2.71
CA ASP A 72 12.20 7.52 -3.73
C ASP A 72 11.75 8.91 -3.25
N ARG A 73 12.40 9.95 -3.78
CA ARG A 73 12.09 11.36 -3.44
C ARG A 73 10.71 11.80 -3.90
N TRP A 74 10.25 11.32 -5.05
CA TRP A 74 8.94 11.72 -5.57
C TRP A 74 7.81 11.19 -4.69
N PHE A 75 7.96 9.95 -4.21
CA PHE A 75 7.04 9.35 -3.25
C PHE A 75 7.01 10.15 -1.94
N LEU A 76 8.19 10.50 -1.40
CA LEU A 76 8.29 11.29 -0.16
C LEU A 76 7.68 12.69 -0.30
N ASP A 77 7.96 13.40 -1.38
CA ASP A 77 7.41 14.75 -1.64
C ASP A 77 5.88 14.75 -1.77
N ARG A 78 5.27 13.60 -2.08
CA ARG A 78 3.83 13.48 -2.33
C ARG A 78 3.04 13.15 -1.06
N ILE A 79 3.68 12.57 -0.06
CA ILE A 79 3.08 12.21 1.23
C ILE A 79 3.46 13.17 2.37
N ALA A 80 4.42 14.07 2.14
CA ALA A 80 4.87 15.10 3.08
C ALA A 80 3.93 16.33 3.07
#